data_AF-A0A3D5B5Y4-F1
#
_entry.id   AF-A0A3D5B5Y4-F1
#
_cell.length_a   1.000
_cell.length_b   1.000
_cell.length_c   1.000
_cell.angle_alpha   90.00
_cell.angle_beta   90.00
_cell.angle_gamma   90.00
#
_symmetry.space_group_name_H-M   'P 1'
#
loop_
_entity.id
_entity.type
_entity.pdbx_description
1 polymer ?
#
loop_
_entity_poly.entity_id
_entity_poly.type
_entity_poly.pdbx_seq_one_letter_code
_entity_poly.pdbx_strand_id
1 'polypeptide(L)'
;MMDSNISNSHALTPRDIGLILSCRCQAACAHCLYNCGPDWHDWMDEEEVRSALEAAKAAWGDGFQVHLTGGEPFLRRCTTRFYLIDWNGWLR
;
A
#
# COMPACT_ATOMS: atom_id res chain seq x y z
N MET A 1 30.60 25.59 7.78
CA MET A 1 29.21 25.98 8.06
C MET A 1 28.54 26.08 6.71
N MET A 2 27.89 25.00 6.25
CA MET A 2 27.10 25.04 5.02
C MET A 2 25.69 25.41 5.40
N ASP A 3 25.19 26.48 4.80
CA ASP A 3 23.84 26.98 5.01
C ASP A 3 22.81 25.98 4.46
N SER A 4 22.24 25.20 5.37
CA SER A 4 21.09 24.35 5.15
C SER A 4 19.83 25.21 5.12
N ASN A 5 19.45 25.72 3.95
CA ASN A 5 18.15 26.36 3.74
C ASN A 5 17.65 26.18 2.30
N ILE A 6 17.44 24.92 1.91
CA ILE A 6 16.48 24.61 0.85
C ILE A 6 15.14 24.44 1.57
N SER A 7 14.41 25.55 1.71
CA SER A 7 13.00 25.52 2.09
C SER A 7 12.25 24.71 1.04
N ASN A 8 11.79 23.52 1.42
CA ASN A 8 11.09 22.59 0.56
C ASN A 8 9.63 23.07 0.37
N SER A 9 9.44 24.22 -0.30
CA SER A 9 8.17 24.95 -0.40
C SER A 9 7.10 24.29 -1.26
N HIS A 10 7.34 23.07 -1.75
CA HIS A 10 6.43 22.29 -2.60
C HIS A 10 6.34 20.82 -2.17
N ALA A 11 6.42 20.54 -0.86
CA ALA A 11 6.16 19.20 -0.36
C ALA A 11 4.72 18.80 -0.71
N LEU A 12 4.58 17.71 -1.47
CA LEU A 12 3.28 17.09 -1.72
C LEU A 12 2.76 16.50 -0.41
N THR A 13 1.46 16.64 -0.17
CA THR A 13 0.77 16.03 0.99
C THR A 13 -0.30 15.05 0.49
N PRO A 14 0.07 13.85 0.03
CA PRO A 14 -0.89 12.85 -0.41
C PRO A 14 -1.87 12.49 0.72
N ARG A 15 -3.14 12.29 0.34
CA ARG A 15 -4.21 11.89 1.26
C ARG A 15 -4.63 10.45 1.09
N ASP A 16 -4.07 9.76 0.10
CA ASP A 16 -4.45 8.40 -0.30
C ASP A 16 -3.20 7.63 -0.74
N ILE A 17 -3.12 6.35 -0.38
CA ILE A 17 -2.12 5.39 -0.87
C ILE A 17 -2.79 4.11 -1.35
N GLY A 18 -2.42 3.65 -2.53
CA GLY A 18 -2.79 2.33 -3.04
C GLY A 18 -1.64 1.35 -2.87
N LEU A 19 -1.87 0.24 -2.16
CA LEU A 19 -0.89 -0.84 -2.03
C LEU A 19 -1.32 -2.01 -2.91
N ILE A 20 -0.50 -2.34 -3.92
CA ILE A 20 -0.67 -3.53 -4.76
C ILE A 20 -0.07 -4.71 -3.98
N LEU A 21 -0.92 -5.51 -3.34
CA LEU A 21 -0.50 -6.64 -2.52
C LEU A 21 0.03 -7.82 -3.35
N SER A 22 -0.43 -7.96 -4.60
CA SER A 22 -0.02 -9.00 -5.54
C SER A 22 -0.60 -8.71 -6.92
N CYS A 23 0.03 -9.18 -7.99
CA CYS A 23 -0.59 -9.23 -9.33
C CYS A 23 -1.44 -10.50 -9.55
N ARG A 24 -1.57 -11.38 -8.54
CA ARG A 24 -2.37 -12.60 -8.62
C ARG A 24 -3.86 -12.29 -8.63
N CYS A 25 -4.57 -12.78 -9.63
CA CYS A 25 -6.02 -12.66 -9.78
C CYS A 25 -6.61 -13.97 -10.33
N GLN A 26 -7.84 -14.32 -9.95
CA GLN A 26 -8.58 -15.44 -10.57
C GLN A 26 -9.00 -15.15 -12.02
N ALA A 27 -9.01 -13.88 -12.43
CA ALA A 27 -9.37 -13.43 -13.76
C ALA A 27 -8.13 -12.97 -14.54
N ALA A 28 -8.22 -12.99 -15.87
CA ALA A 28 -7.22 -12.46 -16.79
C ALA A 28 -7.89 -11.44 -17.72
N CYS A 29 -8.37 -10.34 -17.15
CA CYS A 29 -9.17 -9.35 -17.87
C CYS A 29 -8.34 -8.64 -18.95
N ALA A 30 -8.83 -8.60 -20.20
CA ALA A 30 -8.15 -7.92 -21.32
C ALA A 30 -7.89 -6.42 -21.07
N HIS A 31 -8.64 -5.80 -20.15
CA HIS A 31 -8.53 -4.39 -19.79
C HIS A 31 -7.75 -4.15 -18.49
N CYS A 32 -7.09 -5.19 -17.93
CA CYS A 32 -6.33 -5.04 -16.70
C CYS A 32 -5.05 -4.23 -16.94
N LEU A 33 -4.96 -3.05 -16.32
CA LEU A 33 -3.79 -2.18 -16.44
C LEU A 33 -2.48 -2.84 -15.99
N TYR A 34 -2.56 -3.68 -14.95
CA TYR A 34 -1.40 -4.31 -14.32
C TYR A 34 -1.10 -5.71 -14.86
N ASN A 35 -1.85 -6.16 -15.89
CA ASN A 35 -1.74 -7.52 -16.43
C ASN A 35 -1.81 -8.61 -15.33
N CYS A 36 -2.71 -8.42 -14.37
CA CYS A 36 -2.96 -9.37 -13.31
C CYS A 36 -3.57 -10.65 -13.88
N GLY A 37 -3.29 -11.78 -13.24
CA GLY A 37 -3.69 -13.09 -13.73
C GLY A 37 -3.39 -14.23 -12.76
N PRO A 38 -3.83 -15.46 -13.08
CA PRO A 38 -3.70 -16.60 -12.18
C PRO A 38 -2.26 -17.08 -12.03
N ASP A 39 -1.38 -16.75 -12.97
CA ASP A 39 0.01 -17.23 -13.05
C ASP A 39 0.99 -16.43 -12.18
N TRP A 40 0.54 -15.33 -11.57
CA TRP A 40 1.35 -14.60 -10.60
C TRP A 40 1.31 -15.30 -9.24
N HIS A 41 2.47 -15.38 -8.58
CA HIS A 41 2.62 -16.09 -7.31
C HIS A 41 3.13 -15.19 -6.18
N ASP A 42 3.75 -14.06 -6.53
CA ASP A 42 4.37 -13.16 -5.58
C ASP A 42 3.31 -12.37 -4.80
N TRP A 43 3.59 -12.16 -3.52
CA TRP A 43 2.78 -11.35 -2.61
C TRP A 43 3.71 -10.44 -1.83
N MET A 44 3.26 -9.22 -1.60
CA MET A 44 3.83 -8.38 -0.57
C MET A 44 3.61 -9.06 0.78
N ASP A 45 4.68 -9.24 1.54
CA ASP A 45 4.59 -9.79 2.88
C ASP A 45 4.09 -8.73 3.89
N GLU A 46 3.83 -9.17 5.12
CA GLU A 46 3.27 -8.30 6.17
C GLU A 46 4.27 -7.26 6.69
N GLU A 47 5.57 -7.55 6.61
CA GLU A 47 6.63 -6.62 7.02
C GLU A 47 6.86 -5.55 5.96
N GLU A 48 6.77 -5.91 4.68
CA GLU A 48 6.84 -4.99 3.54
C GLU A 48 5.68 -3.99 3.56
N VAL A 49 4.44 -4.46 3.80
CA VAL A 49 3.29 -3.56 3.94
C VAL A 49 3.47 -2.64 5.14
N ARG A 50 3.89 -3.17 6.30
CA ARG A 50 4.16 -2.35 7.49
C ARG A 50 5.21 -1.28 7.19
N SER A 51 6.32 -1.66 6.57
CA SER A 51 7.41 -0.75 6.21
C SER A 51 6.95 0.34 5.24
N ALA A 52 6.13 0.00 4.24
CA ALA A 52 5.57 0.97 3.31
C ALA A 52 4.65 1.99 4.01
N LEU A 53 3.81 1.54 4.94
CA LEU A 53 2.90 2.40 5.69
C LEU A 53 3.65 3.31 6.69
N GLU A 54 4.67 2.79 7.38
CA GLU A 54 5.53 3.59 8.26
C GLU A 54 6.31 4.65 7.47
N ALA A 55 6.83 4.31 6.29
CA ALA A 55 7.49 5.28 5.42
C ALA A 55 6.52 6.38 4.94
N ALA A 56 5.30 6.03 4.57
CA ALA A 56 4.27 6.99 4.18
C ALA A 56 3.89 7.91 5.35
N LYS A 57 3.73 7.36 6.56
CA LYS A 57 3.45 8.13 7.78
C LYS A 57 4.59 9.08 8.13
N ALA A 58 5.84 8.63 8.05
CA ALA A 58 7.00 9.48 8.31
C ALA A 58 7.12 10.63 7.29
N ALA A 59 6.76 10.39 6.03
CA ALA A 59 6.87 11.39 4.97
C ALA A 59 5.67 12.34 4.89
N TRP A 60 4.45 11.86 5.13
CA TRP A 60 3.21 12.58 4.84
C TRP A 60 2.40 12.94 6.10
N GLY A 61 2.77 12.39 7.26
CA GLY A 61 2.04 12.53 8.50
C GLY A 61 0.82 11.61 8.58
N ASP A 62 -0.09 11.94 9.49
CA ASP A 62 -1.28 11.13 9.77
C ASP A 62 -2.48 11.49 8.86
N GLY A 63 -3.46 10.57 8.81
CA GLY A 63 -4.77 10.84 8.22
C GLY A 63 -4.88 10.64 6.72
N PHE A 64 -3.93 9.93 6.10
CA PHE A 64 -4.09 9.40 4.74
C PHE A 64 -4.90 8.09 4.76
N GLN A 65 -5.63 7.83 3.66
CA GLN A 65 -6.41 6.63 3.46
C GLN A 65 -5.56 5.57 2.76
N VAL A 66 -5.76 4.30 3.11
CA VAL A 66 -5.05 3.16 2.51
C VAL A 66 -6.05 2.34 1.72
N HIS A 67 -5.72 2.10 0.46
CA HIS A 67 -6.47 1.27 -0.46
C HIS A 67 -5.66 0.01 -0.73
N LEU A 68 -6.15 -1.12 -0.24
CA LEU A 68 -5.54 -2.41 -0.56
C LEU A 68 -6.04 -2.87 -1.92
N THR A 69 -5.10 -3.09 -2.82
CA THR A 69 -5.37 -3.51 -4.20
C THR A 69 -4.38 -4.60 -4.61
N GLY A 70 -4.33 -4.89 -5.91
CA GLY A 70 -3.69 -6.06 -6.48
C GLY A 70 -4.60 -6.69 -7.52
N GLY A 71 -4.21 -7.84 -8.06
CA GLY A 71 -5.09 -8.66 -8.88
C GLY A 71 -6.41 -8.89 -8.15
N GLU A 72 -6.45 -9.79 -7.18
CA GLU A 72 -7.59 -9.92 -6.27
C GLU A 72 -7.09 -9.90 -4.81
N PRO A 73 -7.30 -8.79 -4.07
CA PRO A 73 -6.76 -8.61 -2.72
C PRO A 73 -7.29 -9.63 -1.70
N PHE A 74 -8.43 -10.27 -1.98
CA PHE A 74 -9.05 -11.26 -1.10
C PHE A 74 -8.58 -12.71 -1.35
N LEU A 75 -7.70 -12.97 -2.32
CA LEU A 75 -7.24 -14.34 -2.61
C LEU A 75 -6.33 -14.94 -1.51
N ARG A 76 -5.58 -14.11 -0.77
CA ARG A 76 -4.72 -14.61 0.32
C ARG A 76 -5.49 -14.67 1.63
N ARG A 77 -5.87 -15.89 2.04
CA ARG A 77 -6.71 -16.22 3.22
C ARG A 77 -6.22 -15.62 4.56
N CYS A 78 -4.92 -15.34 4.72
CA CYS A 78 -4.37 -14.80 5.97
C CYS A 78 -4.31 -13.26 6.02
N THR A 79 -4.20 -12.61 4.85
CA THR A 79 -3.87 -11.18 4.74
C THR A 79 -5.03 -10.26 5.11
N THR A 80 -6.23 -10.61 4.67
CA THR A 80 -7.40 -9.72 4.80
C THR A 80 -7.84 -9.59 6.27
N ARG A 81 -7.62 -10.64 7.07
CA ARG A 81 -7.93 -10.64 8.51
C ARG A 81 -7.00 -9.70 9.28
N PHE A 82 -5.72 -9.61 8.91
CA PHE A 82 -4.77 -8.71 9.56
C PHE A 82 -5.05 -7.25 9.19
N TYR A 83 -5.12 -6.91 7.90
CA TYR A 83 -5.25 -5.51 7.51
C TYR A 83 -6.62 -4.88 7.82
N LEU A 84 -7.73 -5.62 7.77
CA LEU A 84 -9.04 -5.05 8.10
C LEU A 84 -9.30 -4.95 9.61
N ILE A 85 -8.63 -5.77 10.43
CA ILE A 85 -8.77 -5.73 11.90
C ILE A 85 -7.83 -4.68 12.49
N ASP A 86 -6.59 -4.55 12.00
CA ASP A 86 -5.69 -3.44 12.36
C ASP A 86 -6.14 -2.09 11.76
N TRP A 87 -7.04 -2.07 10.76
CA TRP A 87 -7.60 -0.80 10.24
C TRP A 87 -8.45 -0.07 11.27
N ASN A 88 -9.28 -0.81 12.02
CA ASN A 88 -9.98 -0.26 13.19
C ASN A 88 -9.03 -0.11 14.41
N GLY A 89 -7.72 -0.28 14.18
CA GLY A 89 -6.65 -0.54 15.14
C GLY A 89 -5.35 0.24 14.87
N TRP A 90 -5.42 1.40 14.20
CA TRP A 90 -4.61 2.58 14.58
C TRP A 90 -4.70 2.89 16.12
N LEU A 91 -5.57 2.18 16.86
CA LEU A 91 -5.75 2.09 18.30
C LEU A 91 -4.59 1.38 19.05
N ARG A 92 -3.39 1.94 18.96
CA ARG A 92 -2.60 2.46 20.10
C ARG A 92 -1.50 3.39 19.59
#